data_AF-A0A944XV66-F1
#
_entry.id   AF-A0A944XV66-F1
#
_cell.length_a   1.000
_cell.length_b   1.000
_cell.length_c   1.000
_cell.angle_alpha   90.00
_cell.angle_beta   90.00
_cell.angle_gamma   90.00
#
_symmetry.space_group_name_H-M   'P 1'
#
loop_
_entity.id
_entity.type
_entity.pdbx_description
1 polymer ?
#
loop_
_entity_poly.entity_id
_entity_poly.type
_entity_poly.pdbx_seq_one_letter_code
_entity_poly.pdbx_strand_id
1 'polypeptide(L)' 'MKKTVLLIITIIYFNCEKEIDCITIQDKYGGNGTFYFEWDRTISGNTDRRIGTGSVSEEVYNQYEVGDTYCID' A
#
# COMPACT_ATOMS: atom_id res chain seq x y z
N MET A 1 6.65 40.04 32.65
CA MET A 1 6.78 38.58 32.82
C MET A 1 5.41 38.07 33.23
N LYS A 2 4.68 37.15 32.58
CA LYS A 2 5.04 35.94 31.84
C LYS A 2 3.93 35.70 30.78
N LYS A 3 4.28 35.70 29.49
CA LYS A 3 3.39 35.48 28.33
C LYS A 3 3.46 34.02 27.83
N THR A 4 3.32 33.04 28.71
CA THR A 4 3.64 31.65 28.35
C THR A 4 2.68 30.68 29.02
N VAL A 5 1.45 30.58 28.54
CA VAL A 5 0.55 29.46 28.92
C VAL A 5 -0.22 28.87 27.73
N LEU A 6 -0.26 29.49 26.54
CA LEU A 6 -1.16 29.04 25.47
C LEU A 6 -0.49 28.19 24.37
N LEU A 7 0.31 27.17 24.72
CA LEU A 7 0.96 26.34 23.69
C LEU A 7 1.09 24.86 24.07
N ILE A 8 0.02 24.19 24.51
CA ILE A 8 0.06 22.74 24.80
C ILE A 8 -1.15 21.95 24.27
N ILE A 9 -1.99 22.50 23.39
CA ILE A 9 -3.21 21.80 22.91
C ILE A 9 -3.11 21.29 21.46
N THR A 10 -2.03 21.56 20.72
CA THR A 10 -1.97 21.28 19.27
C THR A 10 -1.28 19.97 18.84
N ILE A 11 -0.86 19.09 19.75
CA ILE A 11 0.00 17.92 19.38
C ILE A 11 -0.76 16.57 19.30
N ILE A 12 -2.09 16.52 19.53
CA ILE A 12 -2.82 15.23 19.61
C ILE A 12 -3.52 14.83 18.30
N TYR A 13 -3.23 15.49 17.19
CA TYR A 13 -3.71 15.09 15.86
C TYR A 13 -2.50 14.64 15.05
N PHE A 14 -2.62 13.57 14.25
CA PHE A 14 -1.59 13.00 13.34
C PHE A 14 -0.79 11.76 13.80
N ASN A 15 -1.40 10.82 14.50
CA ASN A 15 -0.95 9.42 14.39
C ASN A 15 -2.13 8.51 14.02
N CYS A 16 -2.73 8.77 12.86
CA CYS A 16 -3.45 7.74 12.14
C CYS A 16 -2.41 7.07 11.23
N GLU A 17 -1.62 6.17 11.82
CA GLU A 17 -0.78 5.26 11.05
C GLU A 17 -1.75 4.27 10.41
N LYS A 18 -2.20 4.59 9.18
CA LYS A 18 -2.86 3.57 8.36
C LYS A 18 -1.84 2.47 8.19
N GLU A 19 -2.25 1.23 8.46
CA GLU A 19 -1.45 0.06 8.15
C GLU A 19 -1.28 0.03 6.63
N ILE A 20 -0.10 0.46 6.16
CA ILE A 20 0.24 0.47 4.75
C ILE A 20 0.60 -0.96 4.39
N ASP A 21 -0.32 -1.65 3.73
CA ASP A 21 -0.06 -3.00 3.20
C ASP A 21 0.78 -2.85 1.92
N CYS A 22 2.07 -3.10 2.04
CA CYS A 22 2.99 -3.18 0.91
C CYS A 22 3.07 -4.61 0.39
N ILE A 23 2.99 -4.76 -0.93
CA ILE A 23 3.01 -6.04 -1.64
C ILE A 23 4.18 -6.05 -2.61
N THR A 24 4.77 -7.23 -2.83
CA THR A 24 5.70 -7.44 -3.94
C THR A 24 4.90 -7.91 -5.14
N ILE A 25 5.02 -7.18 -6.26
CA ILE A 25 4.35 -7.53 -7.51
C ILE A 25 5.00 -8.80 -8.07
N GLN A 26 4.25 -9.89 -8.14
CA GLN A 26 4.71 -11.16 -8.73
C GLN A 26 4.34 -11.26 -10.20
N ASP A 27 3.22 -10.66 -10.60
CA ASP A 27 2.82 -10.60 -11.99
C ASP A 27 1.98 -9.34 -12.26
N LYS A 28 1.89 -8.99 -13.54
CA LYS A 28 1.15 -7.84 -14.06
C LYS A 28 0.37 -8.28 -15.29
N TYR A 29 -0.93 -8.02 -15.30
CA TYR A 29 -1.77 -8.30 -16.46
C TYR A 29 -2.83 -7.20 -16.63
N GLY A 30 -3.18 -6.95 -17.89
CA GLY A 30 -4.09 -5.86 -18.23
C GLY A 30 -4.13 -5.56 -19.72
N GLY A 31 -5.03 -4.64 -20.08
CA GLY A 31 -5.29 -4.21 -21.45
C GLY A 31 -6.73 -3.72 -21.59
N ASN A 32 -7.02 -2.91 -22.62
CA ASN A 32 -8.36 -2.34 -22.85
C ASN A 32 -8.95 -1.57 -21.65
N GLY A 33 -8.11 -0.83 -20.91
CA GLY A 33 -8.54 0.05 -19.82
C GLY A 33 -8.64 -0.59 -18.44
N THR A 34 -8.23 -1.86 -18.28
CA THR A 34 -8.12 -2.51 -16.96
C THR A 34 -6.71 -3.03 -16.72
N PHE A 35 -6.19 -2.82 -15.52
CA PHE A 35 -4.80 -3.11 -15.16
C PHE A 35 -4.75 -3.66 -13.74
N TYR A 36 -3.98 -4.74 -13.55
CA TYR A 36 -3.93 -5.47 -12.29
C TYR A 36 -2.50 -5.84 -11.91
N PHE A 37 -2.25 -5.84 -10.60
CA PHE A 37 -1.10 -6.47 -9.98
C PHE A 37 -1.53 -7.77 -9.30
N GLU A 38 -0.67 -8.77 -9.37
CA GLU A 38 -0.78 -10.03 -8.65
C GLU A 38 0.33 -10.15 -7.60
N TRP A 39 0.01 -10.70 -6.43
CA TRP A 39 0.99 -11.00 -5.39
C TRP A 39 0.63 -12.26 -4.61
N ASP A 40 1.61 -12.80 -3.90
CA ASP A 40 1.41 -13.93 -2.99
C ASP A 40 0.84 -13.44 -1.65
N ARG A 41 -0.28 -14.04 -1.23
CA ARG A 41 -0.94 -13.83 0.06
C ARG A 41 -0.92 -15.09 0.92
N THR A 42 -0.01 -16.02 0.63
CA THR A 42 0.15 -17.24 1.41
C THR A 42 0.62 -16.87 2.82
N ILE A 43 -0.16 -17.30 3.82
CA ILE A 43 0.17 -17.08 5.23
C ILE A 43 1.25 -18.08 5.61
N SER A 44 2.29 -17.61 6.30
CA SER A 44 3.38 -18.47 6.79
C SER A 44 2.83 -19.68 7.56
N GLY A 45 3.28 -20.88 7.20
CA GLY A 45 2.82 -22.15 7.78
C GLY A 45 1.63 -22.78 7.05
N ASN A 46 1.07 -22.14 6.02
CA ASN A 46 0.13 -22.75 5.10
C ASN A 46 0.84 -23.23 3.83
N THR A 47 0.54 -24.45 3.39
CA THR A 47 1.07 -25.03 2.14
C THR A 47 0.26 -24.64 0.91
N ASP A 48 -0.97 -24.16 1.09
CA ASP A 48 -1.85 -23.78 0.00
C ASP A 48 -1.50 -22.37 -0.48
N ARG A 49 -0.98 -22.29 -1.71
CA ARG A 49 -0.65 -21.01 -2.34
C ARG A 49 -1.92 -20.17 -2.52
N ARG A 50 -1.91 -18.96 -1.94
CA ARG A 50 -3.01 -17.99 -2.08
C ARG A 50 -2.54 -16.81 -2.90
N ILE A 51 -3.32 -16.48 -3.93
CA ILE A 51 -3.03 -15.35 -4.82
C ILE A 51 -3.93 -14.17 -4.46
N GLY A 52 -3.30 -13.01 -4.35
CA GLY A 52 -3.95 -11.71 -4.26
C GLY A 52 -3.91 -11.00 -5.59
N THR A 53 -4.98 -10.30 -5.93
CA THR A 53 -5.02 -9.40 -7.09
C THR A 53 -5.58 -8.05 -6.69
N GLY A 54 -5.19 -7.01 -7.42
CA GLY A 54 -5.59 -5.63 -7.13
C GLY A 54 -5.57 -4.79 -8.40
N SER A 55 -6.65 -4.06 -8.65
CA SER A 55 -6.74 -3.16 -9.80
C SER A 55 -6.01 -1.85 -9.52
N VAL A 56 -5.27 -1.37 -10.51
CA VAL A 56 -4.55 -0.09 -10.47
C VAL A 56 -4.90 0.74 -11.69
N SER A 57 -4.54 2.02 -11.69
CA SER A 57 -4.62 2.85 -12.90
C SER A 57 -3.55 2.42 -13.91
N GLU A 58 -3.74 2.79 -15.18
CA GLU A 58 -2.72 2.57 -16.22
C GLU A 58 -1.39 3.25 -15.89
N GLU A 59 -1.46 4.46 -15.32
CA GLU A 59 -0.27 5.21 -14.92
C GLU A 59 0.54 4.45 -13.86
N VAL A 60 -0.12 3.99 -12.79
CA VAL A 60 0.53 3.18 -11.74
C VAL A 60 1.02 1.87 -12.34
N TYR A 61 0.24 1.21 -13.19
CA TYR A 61 0.67 -0.02 -13.86
C TYR A 61 1.96 0.17 -14.66
N ASN A 62 2.13 1.29 -15.35
CA ASN A 62 3.32 1.57 -16.17
C ASN A 62 4.54 2.04 -15.35
N GLN A 63 4.35 2.44 -14.09
CA GLN A 63 5.43 2.94 -13.22
C GLN A 63 6.18 1.83 -12.47
N TYR A 64 5.55 0.67 -12.29
CA TYR A 64 6.10 -0.44 -11.49
C TYR A 64 6.36 -1.65 -12.37
N GLU A 65 7.36 -2.45 -12.03
CA GLU A 65 7.69 -3.70 -12.69
C GLU A 65 7.44 -4.92 -11.80
N VAL A 66 7.44 -6.11 -12.40
CA VAL A 66 7.44 -7.36 -11.62
C VAL A 66 8.70 -7.42 -10.75
N GLY A 67 8.52 -7.66 -9.46
CA GLY A 67 9.56 -7.62 -8.43
C GLY A 67 9.57 -6.34 -7.59
N ASP A 68 8.92 -5.27 -8.05
CA ASP A 68 8.83 -4.03 -7.28
C ASP A 68 7.88 -4.18 -6.09
N THR A 69 8.08 -3.32 -5.09
CA THR A 69 7.19 -3.18 -3.95
C THR A 69 6.20 -2.05 -4.20
N TYR A 70 4.91 -2.35 -4.13
CA TYR A 70 3.82 -1.39 -4.22
C TYR A 70 3.06 -1.33 -2.90
N CYS A 71 2.82 -0.12 -2.40
CA CYS A 71 2.15 0.09 -1.12
C CYS A 71 0.73 0.62 -1.34
N ILE A 72 -0.25 -0.07 -0.75
CA ILE A 72 -1.66 0.27 -0.86
C ILE A 72 -1.99 1.30 0.24
N ASP A 73 -2.41 2.50 -0.17
CA ASP A 73 -2.79 3.63 0.72
C ASP A 73 -4.23 3.54 1.29
#